data_AF-A0A924VPE2-F1
#
_entry.id   AF-A0A924VPE2-F1
#
_cell.length_a   1.000
_cell.length_b   1.000
_cell.length_c   1.000
_cell.angle_alpha   90.00
_cell.angle_beta   90.00
_cell.angle_gamma   90.00
#
_symmetry.space_group_name_H-M   'P 1'
#
loop_
_entity.id
_entity.type
_entity.pdbx_description
1 polymer ?
#
loop_
_entity_poly.entity_id
_entity_poly.type
_entity_poly.pdbx_seq_one_letter_code
_entity_poly.pdbx_strand_id
1 'polypeptide(L)' 'MSRSIIPDLKSYTVWFLTKSQGLYGEETLAQVAVQPRSIADAHGVAAEIPVTVQWKPVLKDSESIGRMA' A
#
# COMPACT_ATOMS: atom_id res chain seq x y z
N MET A 1 -29.30 -11.79 21.69
CA MET A 1 -27.88 -11.71 21.30
C MET A 1 -27.72 -10.54 20.34
N SER A 2 -27.11 -9.44 20.78
CA SER A 2 -26.88 -8.28 19.90
C SER A 2 -25.67 -8.54 19.02
N ARG A 3 -25.88 -8.66 17.70
CA ARG A 3 -24.79 -8.64 16.74
C ARG A 3 -24.30 -7.18 16.62
N SER A 4 -23.03 -6.93 16.94
CA SER A 4 -22.41 -5.63 16.62
C SER A 4 -22.47 -5.41 15.11
N ILE A 5 -22.93 -4.23 14.69
CA ILE A 5 -22.91 -3.80 13.28
C ILE A 5 -21.56 -3.22 12.87
N ILE A 6 -20.65 -2.99 13.82
CA ILE A 6 -19.31 -2.48 13.57
C ILE A 6 -18.39 -3.67 13.20
N PRO A 7 -17.83 -3.71 11.99
CA PRO A 7 -16.94 -4.79 11.58
C PRO A 7 -15.60 -4.74 12.33
N ASP A 8 -15.00 -5.90 12.60
CA ASP A 8 -13.63 -5.99 13.10
C ASP A 8 -12.65 -5.68 11.95
N LEU A 9 -12.06 -4.49 11.97
CA LEU A 9 -11.17 -4.03 10.91
C LEU A 9 -9.74 -4.60 11.04
N LYS A 10 -9.35 -5.07 12.22
CA LYS A 10 -7.97 -5.50 12.52
C LYS A 10 -7.51 -6.68 11.67
N SER A 11 -8.47 -7.49 11.22
CA SER A 11 -8.23 -8.65 10.35
C SER A 11 -7.97 -8.28 8.89
N TYR A 12 -8.18 -7.02 8.49
CA TYR A 12 -8.03 -6.57 7.11
C TYR A 12 -6.65 -5.99 6.83
N THR A 13 -6.22 -6.17 5.59
CA THR A 13 -5.01 -5.56 5.04
C THR A 13 -5.38 -4.66 3.87
N VAL A 14 -4.85 -3.44 3.87
CA VAL A 14 -4.93 -2.48 2.77
C VAL A 14 -3.56 -2.39 2.10
N TRP A 15 -3.53 -2.50 0.77
CA TRP A 15 -2.30 -2.36 0.01
C TRP A 15 -2.06 -0.90 -0.40
N PHE A 16 -0.87 -0.39 -0.08
CA PHE A 16 -0.41 0.93 -0.49
C PHE A 16 0.38 0.78 -1.80
N LEU A 17 -0.25 1.17 -2.91
CA LEU A 17 0.30 1.04 -4.25
C LEU A 17 0.79 2.40 -4.75
N THR A 18 1.93 2.42 -5.44
CA THR A 18 2.43 3.59 -6.15
C THR A 18 2.66 3.26 -7.60
N LYS A 19 2.09 4.06 -8.50
CA LYS A 19 2.32 3.94 -9.93
C LYS A 19 3.40 4.93 -10.36
N SER A 20 4.30 4.47 -11.22
CA SER A 20 5.24 5.30 -11.97
C SER A 20 5.35 4.76 -13.41
N GLN A 21 6.40 5.14 -14.12
CA GLN A 21 6.63 4.72 -15.50
C GLN A 21 8.08 4.26 -15.70
N GLY A 22 8.27 3.19 -16.47
CA GLY A 22 9.60 2.66 -16.78
C GLY A 22 10.54 3.66 -17.49
N LEU A 23 10.00 4.69 -18.14
CA LEU A 23 10.76 5.72 -18.86
C LEU A 23 11.69 6.55 -17.96
N TYR A 24 11.48 6.53 -16.64
CA TYR A 24 12.26 7.32 -15.70
C TYR A 24 13.59 6.67 -15.28
N GLY A 25 13.84 5.42 -15.66
CA GLY A 25 15.03 4.67 -15.26
C GLY A 25 15.00 4.16 -13.81
N GLU A 26 15.85 3.18 -13.51
CA GLU A 26 15.84 2.46 -12.22
C GLU A 26 16.18 3.36 -11.02
N GLU A 27 17.11 4.32 -11.18
CA GLU A 27 17.49 5.25 -10.12
C GLU A 27 16.30 6.12 -9.67
N THR A 28 15.60 6.73 -10.63
CA THR A 28 14.40 7.54 -10.34
C THR A 28 13.31 6.70 -9.69
N LEU A 29 13.11 5.46 -10.16
CA LEU A 29 12.12 4.55 -9.58
C LEU A 29 12.47 4.13 -8.15
N ALA A 30 13.77 3.97 -7.84
CA ALA A 30 14.24 3.72 -6.49
C ALA A 30 13.98 4.93 -5.58
N GLN A 31 14.21 6.15 -6.05
CA GLN A 31 13.89 7.37 -5.29
C GLN A 31 12.39 7.51 -5.04
N VAL A 32 11.56 7.22 -6.05
CA VAL A 32 10.10 7.23 -5.94
C VAL A 32 9.61 6.23 -4.90
N ALA A 33 10.31 5.11 -4.67
CA ALA A 33 9.91 4.12 -3.67
C ALA A 33 10.11 4.58 -2.20
N VAL A 34 10.99 5.56 -1.94
CA VAL A 34 11.39 5.96 -0.59
C VAL A 34 10.21 6.56 0.20
N GLN A 35 9.55 7.57 -0.35
CA GLN A 35 8.49 8.28 0.38
C GLN A 35 7.22 7.41 0.58
N PRO A 36 6.68 6.73 -0.45
CA PRO A 36 5.54 5.84 -0.29
C PRO A 36 5.76 4.74 0.75
N ARG A 37 6.97 4.16 0.78
CA ARG A 37 7.31 3.15 1.78
C ARG A 37 7.31 3.74 3.19
N SER A 38 7.92 4.91 3.37
CA SER A 38 7.92 5.60 4.67
C SER A 38 6.52 5.96 5.14
N ILE A 39 5.64 6.37 4.22
CA ILE A 39 4.24 6.68 4.51
C ILE A 39 3.49 5.41 4.94
N ALA A 40 3.65 4.32 4.22
CA ALA A 40 2.99 3.06 4.55
C ALA A 40 3.47 2.46 5.89
N ASP A 41 4.76 2.58 6.18
CA ASP A 41 5.34 2.15 7.46
C ASP A 41 4.78 2.96 8.63
N ALA A 42 4.77 4.29 8.51
CA ALA A 42 4.21 5.19 9.51
C ALA A 42 2.72 4.88 9.78
N HIS A 43 1.93 4.65 8.73
CA HIS A 43 0.53 4.28 8.85
C HIS A 43 0.31 2.85 9.35
N GLY A 44 1.24 1.94 9.10
CA GLY A 44 1.17 0.54 9.56
C GLY A 44 1.34 0.39 11.07
N VAL A 45 1.96 1.36 11.74
CA VAL A 45 2.16 1.37 13.21
C VAL A 45 1.27 2.38 13.93
N ALA A 46 0.47 3.17 13.20
CA ALA A 46 -0.40 4.18 13.76
C ALA A 46 -1.63 3.55 14.44
N ALA A 47 -1.81 3.82 15.73
CA ALA A 47 -2.93 3.26 16.51
C ALA A 47 -4.31 3.71 16.03
N GLU A 48 -4.39 4.83 15.31
CA GLU A 48 -5.62 5.36 14.71
C GLU A 48 -6.06 4.62 13.44
N ILE A 49 -5.20 3.78 12.85
CA ILE A 49 -5.49 3.02 11.64
C ILE A 49 -5.79 1.57 12.03
N PRO A 50 -7.06 1.13 12.03
CA PRO A 50 -7.44 -0.17 12.56
C PRO A 50 -7.27 -1.31 11.55
N VAL A 51 -6.41 -1.14 10.54
CA VAL A 51 -6.12 -2.13 9.48
C VAL A 51 -4.61 -2.26 9.32
N THR A 52 -4.15 -3.39 8.78
CA THR A 52 -2.74 -3.54 8.38
C THR A 52 -2.51 -2.79 7.07
N VAL A 53 -1.55 -1.85 7.04
CA VAL A 53 -1.13 -1.18 5.80
C VAL A 53 0.11 -1.87 5.25
N GLN A 54 0.05 -2.37 4.02
CA GLN A 54 1.17 -3.05 3.37
C GLN A 54 1.58 -2.34 2.08
N TRP A 55 2.80 -1.81 2.07
CA TRP A 55 3.38 -1.27 0.85
C TRP A 55 3.70 -2.36 -0.17
N LYS A 56 3.48 -2.05 -1.47
CA LYS A 56 3.92 -2.89 -2.59
C LYS A 56 4.92 -2.12 -3.46
N PRO A 57 5.85 -2.82 -4.15
CA PRO A 57 6.79 -2.19 -5.08
C PRO A 57 6.10 -1.32 -6.14
N VAL A 58 6.84 -0.31 -6.62
CA VAL A 58 6.35 0.64 -7.63
C VAL A 58 5.90 -0.10 -8.88
N LEU A 59 4.65 0.11 -9.27
CA LEU A 59 4.04 -0.46 -10.47
C LEU A 59 4.40 0.40 -11.68
N LYS A 60 4.99 -0.22 -12.70
CA LYS A 60 5.58 0.49 -13.85
C LYS A 60 4.76 0.38 -15.15
N ASP A 61 3.78 -0.53 -15.17
CA ASP A 61 3.05 -0.94 -16.38
C ASP A 61 1.69 -1.58 -16.03
N SER A 62 0.82 -1.70 -17.03
CA SER A 62 -0.54 -2.22 -16.88
C SER A 62 -0.60 -3.70 -16.51
N GLU A 63 0.38 -4.50 -16.94
CA GLU A 63 0.45 -5.93 -16.62
C GLU A 63 0.72 -6.13 -15.12
N SER A 64 1.66 -5.35 -14.57
CA SER A 64 1.96 -5.32 -13.14
C SER A 64 0.77 -4.88 -12.30
N ILE A 65 -0.06 -3.95 -12.80
CA ILE A 65 -1.31 -3.56 -12.14
C ILE A 65 -2.34 -4.69 -12.21
N GLY A 66 -2.49 -5.34 -13.37
CA GLY A 66 -3.43 -6.45 -13.56
C GLY A 66 -3.15 -7.64 -12.65
N ARG A 67 -1.89 -7.89 -12.30
CA ARG A 67 -1.49 -8.94 -11.33
C ARG A 67 -1.87 -8.64 -9.88
N MET A 68 -2.26 -7.41 -9.57
CA MET A 68 -2.68 -7.02 -8.21
C MET A 68 -4.19 -7.18 -7.98
N ALA A 69 -4.97 -7.38 -9.04
CA ALA A 69 -6.43 -7.47 -9.01
C ALA A 69 -6.93 -8.89 -8.73
#